data_AF-A0A2S6VGW8-F1
#
_entry.id   AF-A0A2S6VGW8-F1
#
_cell.length_a   1.000
_cell.length_b   1.000
_cell.length_c   1.000
_cell.angle_alpha   90.00
_cell.angle_beta   90.00
_cell.angle_gamma   90.00
#
_symmetry.space_group_name_H-M   'P 1'
#
loop_
_entity.id
_entity.type
_entity.pdbx_description
1 polymer ?
#
loop_
_entity_poly.entity_id
_entity_poly.type
_entity_poly.pdbx_seq_one_letter_code
_entity_poly.pdbx_strand_id
1 'polypeptide(L)' 'MNRSKIVAIITGAISLILAIAYLVIVQILDFRGEMLPAPTSQLELPPVAVLLITPHIHYQR' A
#
# COMPACT_ATOMS: atom_id res chain seq x y z
N MET A 1 9.12 -12.23 48.23
CA MET A 1 9.54 -12.47 46.83
C MET A 1 10.92 -11.89 46.63
N ASN A 2 11.83 -12.62 45.97
CA ASN A 2 13.19 -12.13 45.76
C ASN A 2 13.20 -10.89 44.84
N ARG A 3 14.02 -9.89 45.18
CA ARG A 3 14.21 -8.64 44.41
C ARG A 3 14.37 -8.87 42.91
N SER A 4 15.11 -9.90 42.52
CA SER A 4 15.36 -10.25 41.12
C SER A 4 14.09 -10.67 40.37
N LYS A 5 13.16 -11.36 41.04
CA LYS A 5 11.87 -11.77 40.44
C LYS A 5 10.96 -10.56 40.20
N ILE A 6 10.93 -9.61 41.13
CA ILE A 6 10.13 -8.38 41.00
C ILE A 6 10.66 -7.53 39.85
N VAL A 7 11.98 -7.35 39.76
CA VAL A 7 12.60 -6.62 38.64
C VAL A 7 12.29 -7.27 37.30
N ALA A 8 12.42 -8.59 37.18
CA ALA A 8 12.13 -9.31 35.94
C ALA A 8 10.67 -9.12 35.48
N ILE A 9 9.71 -9.16 36.40
CA ILE A 9 8.29 -8.92 36.10
C ILE A 9 8.08 -7.48 35.64
N ILE A 10 8.65 -6.50 36.34
CA ILE A 10 8.49 -5.08 36.00
C ILE A 10 9.10 -4.80 34.62
N THR A 11 10.31 -5.30 34.34
CA THR A 11 10.95 -5.12 33.04
C THR A 11 10.14 -5.77 31.92
N GLY A 12 9.60 -6.98 32.15
CA GLY A 12 8.72 -7.64 31.19
C GLY A 12 7.43 -6.85 30.94
N ALA A 13 6.80 -6.32 32.00
CA ALA A 13 5.60 -5.50 31.88
C ALA A 13 5.86 -4.20 31.10
N ILE A 14 6.98 -3.51 31.37
CA ILE A 14 7.38 -2.31 30.64
C ILE A 14 7.59 -2.63 29.15
N SER A 15 8.29 -3.73 28.83
CA SER A 15 8.51 -4.15 27.46
C SER A 15 7.19 -4.43 26.73
N LEU A 16 6.24 -5.08 27.39
CA LEU A 16 4.92 -5.35 26.82
C LEU A 16 4.12 -4.06 26.58
N ILE A 17 4.13 -3.13 27.53
CA ILE A 17 3.47 -1.82 27.38
C ILE A 17 4.07 -1.05 26.20
N LEU A 18 5.40 -1.01 26.09
CA LEU A 18 6.08 -0.35 24.97
C LEU A 18 5.76 -0.99 23.63
N ALA A 19 5.70 -2.33 23.56
CA ALA A 19 5.32 -3.05 22.35
C ALA A 19 3.89 -2.71 21.92
N ILE A 20 2.93 -2.70 22.86
CA ILE A 20 1.54 -2.34 22.57
C ILE A 20 1.46 -0.87 22.12
N ALA A 21 2.14 0.05 22.82
CA ALA A 21 2.17 1.46 22.45
C ALA A 21 2.73 1.68 21.04
N TYR A 22 3.80 0.96 20.67
CA TYR A 22 4.36 1.00 19.32
C TYR A 22 3.34 0.56 18.27
N LEU A 23 2.64 -0.56 18.49
CA LEU A 23 1.61 -1.04 17.57
C LEU A 23 0.46 -0.04 17.42
N VAL A 24 0.00 0.59 18.51
CA VAL A 24 -1.03 1.63 18.45
C VAL A 24 -0.58 2.83 17.64
N ILE A 25 0.66 3.29 17.82
CA ILE A 25 1.22 4.40 17.04
C ILE A 25 1.28 4.04 15.56
N VAL A 26 1.81 2.86 15.21
CA VAL A 26 1.87 2.38 13.82
C VAL A 26 0.47 2.30 13.24
N GLN A 27 -0.51 1.81 14.00
CA GLN A 27 -1.89 1.73 13.56
C GLN A 27 -2.48 3.11 13.21
N ILE A 28 -2.25 4.11 14.07
CA ILE A 28 -2.67 5.50 13.80
C ILE A 28 -1.95 6.04 12.57
N LEU A 29 -0.67 5.72 12.42
CA LEU A 29 0.14 6.13 11.29
C LEU A 29 -0.27 5.45 9.98
N ASP A 30 -0.86 4.27 10.03
CA ASP A 30 -1.34 3.54 8.86
C ASP A 30 -2.73 4.00 8.43
N PHE A 31 -3.51 4.60 9.34
CA PHE A 31 -4.82 5.23 9.06
C PHE A 31 -4.74 6.50 8.17
N ARG A 32 -3.73 6.64 7.31
CA ARG A 32 -3.55 7.76 6.35
C ARG A 32 -4.60 7.80 5.24
N GLY A 33 -5.55 6.88 5.23
CA GLY A 33 -6.59 6.75 4.22
C GLY A 33 -6.21 5.77 3.13
N GLU A 34 -7.20 5.39 2.33
CA GLU A 34 -7.04 4.46 1.22
C GLU A 34 -5.98 4.98 0.24
N MET A 35 -5.04 4.11 -0.12
CA MET A 35 -4.13 4.37 -1.23
C MET A 35 -4.97 4.44 -2.50
N LEU A 36 -5.21 5.65 -3.00
CA LEU A 36 -5.85 5.80 -4.30
C LEU A 36 -4.94 5.14 -5.36
N PRO A 37 -5.50 4.32 -6.26
CA PRO A 37 -4.72 3.76 -7.35
C PRO A 37 -4.07 4.91 -8.11
N ALA A 38 -2.82 4.69 -8.54
CA ALA A 38 -2.13 5.67 -9.37
C ALA A 38 -3.06 6.06 -10.53
N PRO A 39 -3.17 7.36 -10.87
CA PRO A 39 -4.00 7.79 -11.96
C PRO A 39 -3.62 6.98 -13.19
N THR A 40 -4.56 6.19 -13.73
CA THR A 40 -4.39 5.66 -15.07
C THR A 40 -4.38 6.88 -15.95
N SER A 41 -3.22 7.27 -16.47
CA SER A 41 -3.18 8.27 -17.52
C SER A 41 -4.15 7.78 -18.59
N GLN A 42 -5.21 8.54 -18.81
CA GLN A 42 -5.94 8.51 -20.07
C GLN A 42 -4.95 9.07 -21.09
N LEU A 43 -3.93 8.27 -21.43
CA LEU A 43 -3.35 8.36 -22.74
C LEU A 43 -4.49 7.93 -23.65
N GLU A 44 -5.36 8.88 -23.97
CA GLU A 44 -6.11 8.87 -25.21
C GLU A 44 -5.04 8.86 -26.29
N LEU A 45 -4.47 7.68 -26.55
CA LEU A 45 -3.71 7.47 -27.75
C LEU A 45 -4.77 7.64 -28.84
N PRO A 46 -4.74 8.73 -29.64
CA PRO A 46 -5.51 8.74 -30.85
C PRO A 46 -5.14 7.46 -31.61
N PRO A 47 -6.08 6.79 -32.29
CA PRO A 47 -5.82 5.57 -33.03
C PRO A 47 -4.96 5.85 -34.28
N VAL A 48 -3.74 6.37 -34.10
CA VAL A 48 -2.74 6.55 -35.16
C VAL A 48 -2.24 5.18 -35.63
N ALA A 49 -2.29 4.17 -34.75
CA ALA A 49 -1.96 2.79 -35.10
C ALA A 49 -3.07 2.05 -35.88
N VAL A 50 -4.35 2.46 -35.80
CA VAL A 50 -5.43 1.75 -36.53
C VAL A 50 -5.45 2.13 -38.02
N LEU A 51 -4.99 3.34 -38.36
CA LEU A 51 -4.94 3.83 -39.74
C LEU A 51 -3.76 3.26 -40.55
N LEU A 52 -2.69 2.78 -39.88
CA LEU A 52 -1.48 2.25 -40.52
C LEU A 52 -1.53 0.74 -40.80
N ILE A 53 -2.49 0.01 -40.23
CA ILE A 53 -2.56 -1.47 -40.31
C ILE A 53 -3.84 -1.96 -41.01
N THR A 54 -4.71 -1.05 -41.48
CA THR A 54 -5.86 -1.45 -42.31
C THR A 54 -5.45 -1.37 -43.78
N PRO A 55 -5.05 -2.48 -44.45
CA PRO A 55 -4.95 -2.47 -45.89
C PRO A 55 -6.37 -2.23 -46.43
N HIS A 56 -6.57 -1.09 -47.09
CA HIS A 56 -7.80 -0.75 -47.77
C HIS A 56 -7.95 -1.66 -49.01
N ILE A 57 -8.26 -2.94 -48.80
CA ILE A 57 -8.66 -3.86 -49.86
C ILE A 57 -10.09 -3.47 -50.26
N HIS A 58 -10.18 -2.51 -51.18
CA HIS A 58 -11.42 -2.25 -51.90
C HIS A 58 -11.54 -3.28 -53.03
N TYR A 59 -12.19 -4.39 -52.71
CA TYR A 59 -12.82 -5.24 -53.70
C TYR A 59 -14.12 -4.53 -54.13
N GLN A 60 -14.27 -4.21 -55.43
CA GLN A 60 -15.51 -4.36 -56.23
C GLN A 60 -15.46 -3.52 -57.53
N ARG A 61 -15.49 -4.25 -58.66
CA ARG A 61 -15.75 -3.90 -60.07
C ARG A 61 -14.61 -3.41 -60.94
#